data_AF-A0A9P9UCB6-F1
#
_entry.id   AF-A0A9P9UCB6-F1
#
_cell.length_a   1.000
_cell.length_b   1.000
_cell.length_c   1.000
_cell.angle_alpha   90.00
_cell.angle_beta   90.00
_cell.angle_gamma   90.00
#
_symmetry.space_group_name_H-M   'P 1'
#
loop_
_entity.id
_entity.type
_entity.pdbx_description
1 polymer ?
#
loop_
_entity_poly.entity_id
_entity_poly.type
_entity_poly.pdbx_seq_one_letter_code
_entity_poly.pdbx_strand_id
1 'polypeptide(L)'
;MSASSEYYNGGGSLSVVPKGLRVFPSSVNYPLIKSWLTQCLDFVFFSNFKRKNRKNGLLVRMRYIDCKTCEVVRLPDGEEYVALNYVWGDVSATGMLNEQHSDPVRPPISRLFVSENAPDVIKDAIMAVKNIGLSYLWVDQCCIDQNDSTNRSILIKNMDNIYEGAL
;
A
#
# COMPACT_ATOMS: atom_id res chain seq x y z
N MET A 1 6.38 54.51 19.44
CA MET A 1 7.10 54.11 20.67
C MET A 1 8.20 53.14 20.26
N SER A 2 9.42 53.49 20.62
CA SER A 2 10.69 52.90 20.17
C SER A 2 10.98 51.54 20.80
N ALA A 3 11.64 50.67 20.05
CA ALA A 3 12.85 49.90 20.42
C ALA A 3 12.98 48.73 19.43
N SER A 4 14.13 48.27 18.96
CA SER A 4 15.52 48.72 18.85
C SER A 4 16.20 47.56 18.09
N SER A 5 17.13 47.89 17.20
CA SER A 5 17.95 46.93 16.48
C SER A 5 18.94 46.23 17.42
N GLU A 6 19.00 44.90 17.40
CA GLU A 6 20.22 44.17 17.74
C GLU A 6 20.49 43.11 16.67
N TYR A 7 21.58 43.33 15.95
CA TYR A 7 22.17 42.43 14.99
C TYR A 7 22.87 41.28 15.75
N TYR A 8 22.46 40.05 15.51
CA TYR A 8 23.28 38.87 15.82
C TYR A 8 23.90 38.33 14.53
N ASN A 9 25.18 38.64 14.33
CA ASN A 9 26.08 37.88 13.45
C ASN A 9 26.64 36.71 14.28
N GLY A 10 26.02 35.53 14.14
CA GLY A 10 26.53 34.26 14.65
C GLY A 10 26.73 33.32 13.47
N GLY A 11 27.99 32.96 13.19
CA GLY A 11 28.40 32.26 11.99
C GLY A 11 27.86 30.84 11.84
N GLY A 12 27.73 30.42 10.57
CA GLY A 12 27.95 29.05 10.13
C GLY A 12 27.05 27.97 10.74
N SER A 13 25.77 27.95 10.37
CA SER A 13 25.01 26.70 10.29
C SER A 13 23.94 26.87 9.22
N LEU A 14 23.92 25.99 8.20
CA LEU A 14 22.83 25.92 7.24
C LEU A 14 21.54 25.57 8.01
N SER A 15 20.85 26.61 8.47
CA SER A 15 19.47 26.47 8.92
C SER A 15 18.63 26.18 7.68
N VAL A 16 18.32 24.89 7.47
CA VAL A 16 17.25 24.51 6.56
C VAL A 16 15.97 25.05 7.18
N VAL A 17 15.61 26.29 6.84
CA VAL A 17 14.30 26.85 7.18
C VAL A 17 13.27 25.90 6.56
N PRO A 18 12.39 25.26 7.34
CA PRO A 18 11.35 24.42 6.79
C PRO A 18 10.48 25.30 5.90
N LYS A 19 10.58 25.11 4.58
CA LYS A 19 9.63 25.73 3.66
C LYS A 19 8.30 25.02 3.88
N GLY A 20 7.35 25.73 4.48
CA GLY A 20 5.99 25.24 4.63
C GLY A 20 5.43 24.84 3.26
N LEU A 21 4.85 23.65 3.18
CA LEU A 21 4.16 23.20 1.97
C LEU A 21 2.70 23.64 2.05
N ARG A 22 2.21 24.32 1.00
CA ARG A 22 0.78 24.61 0.87
C ARG A 22 0.02 23.32 0.54
N VAL A 23 -0.82 22.88 1.46
CA VAL A 23 -1.73 21.75 1.25
C VAL A 23 -3.05 22.27 0.69
N PHE A 24 -3.51 21.66 -0.41
CA PHE A 24 -4.83 21.95 -0.98
C PHE A 24 -5.82 20.89 -0.48
N PRO A 25 -6.89 21.27 0.25
CA PRO A 25 -7.80 20.30 0.86
C PRO A 25 -8.50 19.36 -0.14
N SER A 26 -8.64 19.78 -1.39
CA SER A 26 -9.39 19.09 -2.43
C SER A 26 -8.53 18.28 -3.40
N SER A 27 -7.21 18.19 -3.19
CA SER A 27 -6.33 17.50 -4.13
C SER A 27 -5.12 16.88 -3.44
N VAL A 28 -4.80 15.65 -3.82
CA VAL A 28 -3.59 14.95 -3.38
C VAL A 28 -2.42 15.28 -4.31
N ASN A 29 -1.29 15.72 -3.75
CA ASN A 29 -0.07 15.97 -4.52
C ASN A 29 0.76 14.68 -4.65
N TYR A 30 0.35 13.79 -5.57
CA TYR A 30 1.06 12.53 -5.83
C TYR A 30 2.52 12.70 -6.27
N PRO A 31 2.90 13.71 -7.09
CA PRO A 31 4.31 13.95 -7.41
C PRO A 31 5.19 14.17 -6.17
N LEU A 32 4.66 14.89 -5.17
CA LEU A 32 5.38 15.11 -3.92
C LEU A 32 5.50 13.83 -3.08
N ILE A 33 4.39 13.10 -2.92
CA ILE A 33 4.40 11.81 -2.20
C ILE A 33 5.39 10.84 -2.86
N LYS A 34 5.37 10.77 -4.20
CA LYS A 34 6.31 9.96 -4.98
C LYS A 34 7.76 10.40 -4.73
N SER A 35 8.03 11.71 -4.69
CA SER A 35 9.36 12.23 -4.37
C SER A 35 9.83 11.83 -2.98
N TRP A 36 8.97 11.91 -1.95
CA TRP A 36 9.29 11.45 -0.61
C TRP A 36 9.54 9.96 -0.56
N LEU A 37 8.70 9.17 -1.22
CA LEU A 37 8.86 7.72 -1.29
C LEU A 37 10.19 7.36 -1.95
N THR A 38 10.54 7.97 -3.09
CA THR A 38 11.83 7.75 -3.75
C THR A 38 13.01 8.09 -2.83
N GLN A 39 12.97 9.25 -2.15
CA GLN A 39 14.02 9.62 -1.20
C GLN A 39 14.16 8.63 -0.03
N CYS A 40 13.04 8.15 0.52
CA CYS A 40 13.03 7.13 1.55
C CYS A 40 13.64 5.82 1.04
N LEU A 41 13.24 5.37 -0.15
CA LEU A 41 13.75 4.12 -0.73
C LEU A 41 15.23 4.21 -1.08
N ASP A 42 15.70 5.34 -1.61
CA ASP A 42 17.12 5.57 -1.87
C ASP A 42 17.93 5.48 -0.57
N PHE A 43 17.43 6.08 0.51
CA PHE A 43 18.06 6.00 1.82
C PHE A 43 18.09 4.56 2.39
N VAL A 44 17.03 3.78 2.14
CA VAL A 44 16.94 2.36 2.50
C VAL A 44 17.93 1.50 1.70
N PHE A 45 18.15 1.83 0.41
CA PHE A 45 19.19 1.20 -0.43
C PHE A 45 20.61 1.47 0.09
N PHE A 46 20.89 2.68 0.60
CA PHE A 46 22.20 3.01 1.18
C PHE A 46 22.44 2.39 2.58
N SER A 47 21.38 2.09 3.34
CA SER A 47 21.48 1.62 4.74
C SER A 47 21.52 0.10 4.92
N ASN A 48 21.79 -0.69 3.86
CA ASN A 48 21.89 -2.16 3.92
C ASN A 48 20.64 -2.86 4.51
N PHE A 49 19.47 -2.22 4.48
CA PHE A 49 18.23 -2.87 4.86
C PHE A 49 17.81 -3.82 3.73
N LYS A 50 18.46 -4.99 3.68
CA LYS A 50 18.03 -6.09 2.81
C LYS A 50 16.62 -6.48 3.26
N ARG A 51 15.59 -6.01 2.56
CA ARG A 51 14.19 -6.47 2.76
C ARG A 51 14.22 -8.00 2.73
N LYS A 52 14.04 -8.64 3.89
CA LYS A 52 14.39 -10.06 4.09
C LYS A 52 13.45 -11.05 3.41
N ASN A 53 12.33 -10.63 2.83
CA ASN A 53 11.20 -11.53 2.61
C ASN A 53 10.86 -11.87 1.15
N ARG A 54 11.86 -12.14 0.30
CA ARG A 54 11.59 -12.72 -1.04
C ARG A 54 11.55 -14.25 -1.08
N LYS A 55 11.81 -14.95 0.03
CA LYS A 55 11.93 -16.44 0.05
C LYS A 55 11.10 -17.18 1.10
N ASN A 56 10.14 -16.52 1.75
CA ASN A 56 9.24 -17.23 2.65
C ASN A 56 8.14 -17.91 1.83
N GLY A 57 7.88 -19.21 2.10
CA GLY A 57 6.81 -19.98 1.47
C GLY A 57 5.39 -19.40 1.68
N LEU A 58 5.27 -18.35 2.49
CA LEU A 58 4.08 -17.51 2.66
C LEU A 58 3.63 -16.86 1.34
N LEU A 59 4.55 -16.46 0.45
CA LEU A 59 4.18 -15.78 -0.81
C LEU A 59 3.27 -16.65 -1.69
N VAL A 60 3.43 -17.97 -1.64
CA VAL A 60 2.58 -18.93 -2.40
C VAL A 60 1.12 -18.89 -1.94
N ARG A 61 0.88 -18.49 -0.70
CA ARG A 61 -0.44 -18.42 -0.05
C ARG A 61 -1.07 -17.03 -0.10
N MET A 62 -0.31 -16.02 -0.52
CA MET A 62 -0.75 -14.64 -0.55
C MET A 62 -1.36 -14.28 -1.90
N ARG A 63 -2.36 -13.39 -1.84
CA ARG A 63 -2.96 -12.73 -2.99
C ARG A 63 -2.84 -11.22 -2.80
N TYR A 64 -3.01 -10.49 -3.89
CA TYR A 64 -2.81 -9.05 -3.96
C TYR A 64 -3.80 -8.48 -4.96
N ILE A 65 -4.20 -7.23 -4.77
CA ILE A 65 -4.97 -6.50 -5.75
C ILE A 65 -4.00 -5.93 -6.78
N ASP A 66 -4.11 -6.35 -8.03
CA ASP A 66 -3.54 -5.60 -9.16
C ASP A 66 -4.36 -4.33 -9.31
N CYS A 67 -3.76 -3.19 -8.97
CA CYS A 67 -4.43 -1.90 -8.97
C CYS A 67 -4.79 -1.41 -10.39
N LYS A 68 -4.22 -2.00 -11.44
CA LYS A 68 -4.57 -1.66 -12.83
C LYS A 68 -5.89 -2.29 -13.23
N THR A 69 -6.11 -3.55 -12.87
CA THR A 69 -7.28 -4.36 -13.25
C THR A 69 -8.32 -4.51 -12.14
N CYS A 70 -7.97 -4.14 -10.91
CA CYS A 70 -8.70 -4.43 -9.68
C CYS A 70 -8.93 -5.93 -9.44
N GLU A 71 -8.11 -6.80 -10.03
CA GLU A 71 -8.17 -8.25 -9.87
C GLU A 71 -7.34 -8.71 -8.67
N VAL A 72 -7.84 -9.69 -7.93
CA VAL A 72 -7.10 -10.37 -6.86
C VAL A 72 -6.26 -11.49 -7.47
N VAL A 73 -4.95 -11.28 -7.53
CA VAL A 73 -3.97 -12.12 -8.22
C VAL A 73 -2.86 -12.60 -7.28
N ARG A 74 -2.03 -13.54 -7.74
CA ARG A 74 -0.73 -13.80 -7.11
C ARG A 74 0.26 -12.71 -7.51
N LEU A 75 1.19 -12.37 -6.61
CA LEU A 75 2.25 -11.42 -6.93
C LEU A 75 3.21 -12.04 -7.94
N PRO A 76 3.48 -11.38 -9.08
CA PRO A 76 4.51 -11.85 -10.01
C PRO A 76 5.90 -11.80 -9.38
N ASP A 77 6.79 -12.67 -9.85
CA ASP A 77 8.15 -12.74 -9.35
C ASP A 77 8.90 -11.42 -9.54
N GLY A 78 9.51 -10.92 -8.45
CA GLY A 78 10.32 -9.71 -8.47
C GLY A 78 9.54 -8.40 -8.26
N GLU A 79 8.21 -8.45 -8.29
CA GLU A 79 7.34 -7.30 -8.03
C GLU A 79 7.33 -6.91 -6.54
N GLU A 80 6.98 -5.65 -6.29
CA GLU A 80 6.81 -5.09 -4.95
C GLU A 80 5.33 -4.77 -4.71
N TYR A 81 4.93 -4.75 -3.45
CA TYR A 81 3.57 -4.42 -3.06
C TYR A 81 3.56 -3.46 -1.87
N VAL A 82 2.48 -2.71 -1.75
CA VAL A 82 2.15 -1.89 -0.57
C VAL A 82 1.14 -2.64 0.26
N ALA A 83 1.16 -2.48 1.59
CA ALA A 83 0.12 -3.01 2.46
C ALA A 83 -0.73 -1.87 3.02
N LEU A 84 -2.06 -2.01 2.96
CA LEU A 84 -3.00 -1.10 3.62
C LEU A 84 -3.27 -1.61 5.04
N ASN A 85 -2.97 -0.78 6.04
CA ASN A 85 -3.41 -1.00 7.41
C ASN A 85 -4.55 -0.04 7.75
N TYR A 86 -5.72 -0.57 8.06
CA TYR A 86 -6.92 0.19 8.35
C TYR A 86 -7.87 -0.62 9.25
N VAL A 87 -8.80 0.07 9.92
CA VAL A 87 -9.85 -0.59 10.70
C VAL A 87 -11.03 -0.90 9.77
N TRP A 88 -11.52 -2.13 9.88
CA TRP A 88 -12.68 -2.59 9.14
C TRP A 88 -13.91 -1.81 9.61
N GLY A 89 -14.65 -1.20 8.69
CA GLY A 89 -15.94 -0.58 9.00
C GLY A 89 -17.05 -1.62 9.19
N ASP A 90 -18.26 -1.16 9.50
CA ASP A 90 -19.48 -1.98 9.63
C ASP A 90 -19.98 -2.62 8.31
N VAL A 91 -19.15 -2.63 7.27
CA VAL A 91 -19.48 -3.25 6.00
C VAL A 91 -19.24 -4.76 6.16
N SER A 92 -20.31 -5.56 6.05
CA SER A 92 -20.17 -7.00 5.94
C SER A 92 -19.15 -7.32 4.85
N ALA A 93 -18.22 -8.25 5.10
CA ALA A 93 -17.25 -8.70 4.10
C ALA A 93 -17.95 -9.24 2.81
N THR A 94 -19.25 -9.53 2.90
CA THR A 94 -20.11 -9.88 1.76
C THR A 94 -20.24 -8.73 0.76
N GLY A 95 -19.85 -8.96 -0.49
CA GLY A 95 -20.00 -7.98 -1.58
C GLY A 95 -18.77 -7.09 -1.84
N MET A 96 -17.68 -7.34 -1.12
CA MET A 96 -16.36 -6.70 -1.33
C MET A 96 -15.65 -7.16 -2.60
N LEU A 97 -15.81 -8.44 -2.93
CA LEU A 97 -15.24 -9.05 -4.13
C LEU A 97 -16.38 -9.61 -4.98
N ASN A 98 -16.24 -9.46 -6.29
CA ASN A 98 -17.12 -10.08 -7.27
C ASN A 98 -16.40 -11.28 -7.89
N GLU A 99 -17.02 -12.45 -7.82
CA GLU A 99 -16.56 -13.64 -8.55
C GLU A 99 -17.07 -13.59 -9.99
N GLN A 100 -16.14 -13.72 -10.94
CA GLN A 100 -16.44 -13.91 -12.34
C GLN A 100 -15.95 -15.29 -12.78
N HIS A 101 -16.83 -16.08 -13.37
CA HIS A 101 -16.49 -17.38 -13.95
C HIS A 101 -16.16 -17.19 -15.43
N SER A 102 -14.97 -17.62 -15.85
CA SER A 102 -14.50 -17.36 -17.21
C SER A 102 -14.93 -18.37 -18.27
N ASP A 103 -15.59 -19.47 -17.92
CA ASP A 103 -16.08 -20.45 -18.90
C ASP A 103 -17.00 -21.48 -18.20
N PRO A 104 -18.21 -21.80 -18.70
CA PRO A 104 -19.06 -22.84 -18.10
C PRO A 104 -18.58 -24.28 -18.38
N VAL A 105 -17.61 -24.49 -19.26
CA VAL A 105 -17.23 -25.83 -19.78
C VAL A 105 -15.98 -26.43 -19.11
N ARG A 106 -15.14 -25.60 -18.48
CA ARG A 106 -13.95 -26.03 -17.71
C ARG A 106 -14.18 -25.79 -16.22
N PRO A 107 -13.48 -26.50 -15.30
CA PRO A 107 -13.56 -26.14 -13.89
C PRO A 107 -13.29 -24.64 -13.78
N PRO A 108 -14.23 -23.85 -13.23
CA PRO A 108 -14.16 -22.41 -13.33
C PRO A 108 -12.91 -21.93 -12.60
N ILE A 109 -12.02 -21.27 -13.32
CA ILE A 109 -11.04 -20.40 -12.67
C ILE A 109 -11.86 -19.18 -12.23
N SER A 110 -12.42 -19.25 -11.02
CA SER A 110 -13.09 -18.09 -10.43
C SER A 110 -12.06 -16.97 -10.30
N ARG A 111 -12.29 -15.87 -11.02
CA ARG A 111 -11.51 -14.64 -10.87
C ARG A 111 -12.24 -13.72 -9.92
N LEU A 112 -11.49 -13.10 -9.01
CA LEU A 112 -12.02 -12.23 -7.98
C LEU A 112 -11.63 -10.79 -8.29
N PHE A 113 -12.60 -9.90 -8.33
CA PHE A 113 -12.37 -8.47 -8.58
C PHE A 113 -12.88 -7.64 -7.41
N VAL A 114 -12.18 -6.55 -7.09
CA VAL A 114 -12.67 -5.57 -6.12
C VAL A 114 -13.99 -4.97 -6.63
N SER A 115 -15.03 -5.09 -5.82
CA SER A 115 -16.37 -4.63 -6.13
C SER A 115 -16.49 -3.11 -6.06
N GLU A 116 -17.42 -2.54 -6.82
CA GLU A 116 -17.77 -1.11 -6.72
C GLU A 116 -18.32 -0.75 -5.32
N ASN A 117 -18.90 -1.74 -4.63
CA ASN A 117 -19.42 -1.61 -3.27
C ASN A 117 -18.32 -1.75 -2.19
N ALA A 118 -17.06 -1.94 -2.58
CA ALA A 118 -15.96 -1.95 -1.63
C ALA A 118 -15.86 -0.59 -0.89
N PRO A 119 -15.42 -0.59 0.37
CA PRO A 119 -15.17 0.64 1.14
C PRO A 119 -14.32 1.66 0.37
N ASP A 120 -14.68 2.94 0.51
CA ASP A 120 -13.97 4.02 -0.18
C ASP A 120 -12.48 4.04 0.14
N VAL A 121 -12.08 3.70 1.36
CA VAL A 121 -10.67 3.57 1.76
C VAL A 121 -9.88 2.58 0.89
N ILE A 122 -10.49 1.47 0.44
CA ILE A 122 -9.83 0.49 -0.44
C ILE A 122 -9.71 1.06 -1.85
N LYS A 123 -10.76 1.70 -2.36
CA LYS A 123 -10.76 2.34 -3.69
C LYS A 123 -9.76 3.48 -3.77
N ASP A 124 -9.69 4.30 -2.73
CA ASP A 124 -8.74 5.40 -2.59
C ASP A 124 -7.30 4.87 -2.46
N ALA A 125 -7.08 3.78 -1.72
CA ALA A 125 -5.77 3.15 -1.63
C ALA A 125 -5.30 2.60 -2.99
N ILE A 126 -6.18 1.92 -3.74
CA ILE A 126 -5.89 1.48 -5.12
C ILE A 126 -5.50 2.68 -5.98
N MET A 127 -6.27 3.76 -5.92
CA MET A 127 -5.98 4.99 -6.68
C MET A 127 -4.64 5.60 -6.28
N ALA A 128 -4.34 5.65 -4.99
CA ALA A 128 -3.09 6.20 -4.48
C ALA A 128 -1.88 5.39 -4.96
N VAL A 129 -1.94 4.06 -4.86
CA VAL A 129 -0.89 3.14 -5.32
C VAL A 129 -0.60 3.33 -6.81
N LYS A 130 -1.65 3.45 -7.65
CA LYS A 130 -1.48 3.73 -9.09
C LYS A 130 -0.78 5.07 -9.32
N ASN A 131 -1.23 6.12 -8.63
CA ASN A 131 -0.74 7.49 -8.87
C ASN A 131 0.70 7.70 -8.38
N ILE A 132 1.17 6.92 -7.41
CA ILE A 132 2.59 6.91 -7.01
C ILE A 132 3.46 6.01 -7.89
N GLY A 133 2.86 5.24 -8.81
CA GLY A 133 3.55 4.42 -9.81
C GLY A 133 3.82 2.98 -9.37
N LEU A 134 3.08 2.46 -8.40
CA LEU A 134 3.13 1.07 -7.95
C LEU A 134 1.91 0.31 -8.50
N SER A 135 1.96 -1.03 -8.44
CA SER A 135 0.93 -1.87 -9.09
C SER A 135 0.17 -2.78 -8.14
N TYR A 136 0.78 -3.24 -7.04
CA TYR A 136 0.18 -4.26 -6.19
C TYR A 136 -0.10 -3.73 -4.79
N LEU A 137 -1.32 -4.00 -4.31
CA LEU A 137 -1.78 -3.62 -2.99
C LEU A 137 -2.26 -4.87 -2.24
N TRP A 138 -1.77 -5.04 -1.03
CA TRP A 138 -2.28 -6.02 -0.10
C TRP A 138 -3.29 -5.37 0.86
N VAL A 139 -4.50 -5.92 0.88
CA VAL A 139 -5.58 -5.53 1.78
C VAL A 139 -6.10 -6.82 2.42
N ASP A 140 -5.99 -6.93 3.73
CA ASP A 140 -6.34 -8.13 4.49
C ASP A 140 -7.73 -8.70 4.15
N GLN A 141 -8.77 -7.87 4.13
CA GLN A 141 -10.14 -8.29 3.80
C GLN A 141 -10.28 -8.90 2.39
N CYS A 142 -9.55 -8.38 1.41
CA CYS A 142 -9.62 -8.83 0.01
C CYS A 142 -8.66 -9.99 -0.28
N CYS A 143 -7.46 -9.92 0.28
CA CYS A 143 -6.35 -10.78 -0.09
C CYS A 143 -6.37 -12.09 0.68
N ILE A 144 -6.83 -12.07 1.92
CA ILE A 144 -7.04 -13.28 2.73
C ILE A 144 -8.38 -13.89 2.33
N ASP A 145 -8.36 -15.18 1.97
CA ASP A 145 -9.60 -15.92 1.75
C ASP A 145 -10.29 -16.14 3.11
N GLN A 146 -11.42 -15.46 3.30
CA GLN A 146 -12.17 -15.52 4.56
C GLN A 146 -12.88 -16.86 4.75
N ASN A 147 -13.08 -17.63 3.67
CA ASN A 147 -13.74 -18.94 3.69
C ASN A 147 -12.74 -20.08 3.97
N ASP A 148 -11.45 -19.89 3.69
CA ASP A 148 -10.39 -20.83 4.06
C ASP A 148 -9.82 -20.50 5.44
N SER A 149 -10.43 -21.09 6.48
CA SER A 149 -10.03 -20.88 7.88
C SER A 149 -8.59 -21.27 8.17
N THR A 150 -8.05 -22.27 7.45
CA THR A 150 -6.68 -22.76 7.65
C THR A 150 -5.68 -21.75 7.08
N ASN A 151 -5.87 -21.34 5.83
CA ASN A 151 -4.99 -20.36 5.20
C ASN A 151 -5.10 -18.99 5.87
N ARG A 152 -6.32 -18.57 6.22
CA ARG A 152 -6.57 -17.36 7.01
C ARG A 152 -5.78 -17.37 8.32
N SER A 153 -5.84 -18.47 9.08
CA SER A 153 -5.11 -18.57 10.35
C SER A 153 -3.60 -18.48 10.16
N ILE A 154 -3.06 -19.07 9.09
CA ILE A 154 -1.64 -18.98 8.76
C ILE A 154 -1.25 -17.53 8.43
N LEU A 155 -2.02 -16.86 7.57
CA LEU A 155 -1.71 -15.49 7.15
C LEU A 155 -1.84 -14.49 8.31
N ILE A 156 -2.86 -14.62 9.16
CA ILE A 156 -3.02 -13.77 10.35
C ILE A 156 -1.85 -13.95 11.33
N LYS A 157 -1.42 -15.20 11.57
CA LYS A 157 -0.27 -15.49 12.44
C LYS A 157 1.06 -14.95 11.91
N ASN A 158 1.14 -14.64 10.62
CA ASN A 158 2.34 -14.14 9.94
C ASN A 158 2.14 -12.73 9.36
N MET A 159 1.18 -11.95 9.89
CA MET A 159 0.92 -10.58 9.41
C MET A 159 2.15 -9.67 9.58
N ASP A 160 2.95 -9.90 10.62
CA ASP A 160 4.24 -9.24 10.84
C ASP A 160 5.15 -9.34 9.61
N ASN A 161 5.28 -10.55 9.05
CA ASN A 161 6.10 -10.82 7.87
C ASN A 161 5.52 -10.18 6.59
N ILE A 162 4.19 -10.06 6.51
CA ILE A 162 3.50 -9.40 5.40
C ILE A 162 3.78 -7.90 5.45
N TYR A 163 3.58 -7.25 6.60
CA TYR A 163 3.85 -5.82 6.73
C TYR A 163 5.35 -5.51 6.58
N GLU A 164 6.25 -6.35 7.10
CA GLU A 164 7.71 -6.20 6.91
C GLU A 164 8.12 -6.37 5.43
N GLY A 165 7.38 -7.18 4.68
CA GLY A 165 7.64 -7.44 3.26
C GLY A 165 7.11 -6.34 2.32
N ALA A 166 6.25 -5.44 2.80
CA ALA A 166 5.71 -4.35 2.01
C ALA A 166 6.75 -3.24 1.77
N LEU A 167 6.53 -2.47 0.70
CA LEU A 167 7.37 -1.33 0.32
C LEU A 167 7.25 -0.18 1.33
#